data_AF-A0A4W5RB97-F1
#
_entry.id   AF-A0A4W5RB97-F1
#
_cell.length_a   1.000
_cell.length_b   1.000
_cell.length_c   1.000
_cell.angle_alpha   90.00
_cell.angle_beta   90.00
_cell.angle_gamma   90.00
#
_symmetry.space_group_name_H-M   'P 1'
#
loop_
_entity.id
_entity.type
_entity.pdbx_description
1 polymer ?
#
loop_
_entity_poly.entity_id
_entity_poly.type
_entity_poly.pdbx_seq_one_letter_code
_entity_poly.pdbx_strand_id
1 'polypeptide(L)'
;MDMDSIEGLNEVRPAVYRTAMKLRSLQKLCHMHVVTLRELIPALHSLGGAWDTGAGLSEQEVMQCINRMFQSVSQEVPGQVSAEAPEQTCRLLYRLFDRGQTGAVCRRSVEAALISLSADTLSAKHKGKCLACVCVCVCVCVSVSEGAGCSAGEPCVWLS
;
A
#
# COMPACT_ATOMS: atom_id res chain seq x y z
N MET A 1 5.01 36.54 16.29
CA MET A 1 5.58 35.28 15.78
C MET A 1 5.38 34.25 16.88
N ASP A 2 4.42 33.35 16.72
CA ASP A 2 4.04 32.35 17.73
C ASP A 2 5.13 31.28 17.86
N MET A 3 5.81 31.27 19.00
CA MET A 3 6.83 30.26 19.33
C MET A 3 6.23 28.85 19.49
N ASP A 4 4.93 28.73 19.78
CA ASP A 4 4.22 27.45 19.93
C ASP A 4 4.11 26.67 18.61
N SER A 5 4.14 27.37 17.46
CA SER A 5 4.09 26.71 16.14
C SER A 5 5.38 25.96 15.79
N ILE A 6 6.52 26.31 16.40
CA ILE A 6 7.82 25.71 16.09
C ILE A 6 8.07 24.45 16.93
N GLU A 7 7.52 24.40 18.15
CA GLU A 7 7.71 23.28 19.07
C GLU A 7 6.90 22.04 18.64
N GLY A 8 5.68 22.22 18.14
CA GLY A 8 4.91 21.14 17.51
C GLY A 8 5.59 20.53 16.27
N LEU A 9 6.31 21.34 15.48
CA LEU A 9 7.07 20.87 14.31
C LEU A 9 8.29 20.02 14.70
N ASN A 10 8.82 20.17 15.92
CA ASN A 10 9.89 19.34 16.46
C ASN A 10 9.40 17.93 16.84
N GLU A 11 8.14 17.76 17.20
CA GLU A 11 7.53 16.45 17.47
C GLU A 11 7.13 15.73 16.16
N VAL A 12 6.63 16.51 15.18
CA VAL A 12 6.22 16.02 13.86
C VAL A 12 7.41 15.46 13.09
N ARG A 13 8.59 16.09 13.13
CA ARG A 13 9.78 15.63 12.38
C ARG A 13 10.24 14.21 12.76
N PRO A 14 10.45 13.87 14.03
CA PRO A 14 10.73 12.51 14.48
C PRO A 14 9.61 11.53 14.15
N ALA A 15 8.34 11.92 14.27
CA ALA A 15 7.22 11.04 13.95
C ALA A 15 7.17 10.68 12.45
N VAL A 16 7.35 11.68 11.57
CA VAL A 16 7.43 11.49 10.11
C VAL A 16 8.62 10.62 9.75
N TYR A 17 9.79 10.87 10.35
CA TYR A 17 10.99 10.08 10.10
C TYR A 17 10.83 8.61 10.55
N ARG A 18 10.34 8.38 11.77
CA ARG A 18 10.06 7.02 12.28
C ARG A 18 9.11 6.28 11.35
N THR A 19 8.07 6.97 10.92
CA THR A 19 7.07 6.43 10.01
C THR A 19 7.66 6.09 8.64
N ALA A 20 8.45 7.00 8.05
CA ALA A 20 9.14 6.77 6.80
C ALA A 20 10.11 5.58 6.88
N MET A 21 10.82 5.42 8.00
CA MET A 21 11.71 4.29 8.23
C MET A 21 10.93 2.97 8.36
N LYS A 22 9.80 2.95 9.07
CA LYS A 22 8.93 1.76 9.14
C LYS A 22 8.37 1.39 7.77
N LEU A 23 7.91 2.37 6.99
CA LEU A 23 7.46 2.16 5.60
C LEU A 23 8.58 1.62 4.71
N ARG A 24 9.79 2.17 4.82
CA ARG A 24 10.96 1.69 4.07
C ARG A 24 11.33 0.25 4.45
N SER A 25 11.21 -0.12 5.72
CA SER A 25 11.41 -1.49 6.18
C SER A 25 10.35 -2.45 5.62
N LEU A 26 9.07 -2.04 5.62
CA LEU A 26 7.98 -2.82 4.98
C LEU A 26 8.20 -2.97 3.48
N GLN A 27 8.62 -1.89 2.81
CA GLN A 27 8.95 -1.89 1.38
C GLN A 27 10.07 -2.89 1.05
N LYS A 28 11.07 -3.02 1.93
CA LYS A 28 12.14 -4.02 1.80
C LYS A 28 11.65 -5.43 2.06
N LEU A 29 10.90 -5.64 3.16
CA LEU A 29 10.34 -6.94 3.54
C LEU A 29 9.47 -7.54 2.43
N CYS A 30 8.65 -6.71 1.80
CA CYS A 30 7.76 -7.12 0.72
C CYS A 30 8.42 -7.06 -0.66
N HIS A 31 9.72 -6.77 -0.78
CA HIS A 31 10.42 -6.54 -2.06
C HIS A 31 9.75 -5.52 -3.00
N MET A 32 8.89 -4.64 -2.48
CA MET A 32 8.24 -3.59 -3.28
C MET A 32 9.20 -2.47 -3.69
N HIS A 33 10.40 -2.44 -3.10
CA HIS A 33 11.47 -1.50 -3.46
C HIS A 33 12.11 -1.77 -4.83
N VAL A 34 11.77 -2.88 -5.48
CA VAL A 34 12.22 -3.21 -6.84
C VAL A 34 11.07 -3.19 -7.86
N VAL A 35 9.84 -2.97 -7.39
CA VAL A 35 8.64 -2.89 -8.22
C VAL A 35 8.37 -1.42 -8.53
N THR A 36 8.22 -1.08 -9.81
CA THR A 36 7.81 0.25 -10.26
C THR A 36 6.37 0.25 -10.77
N LEU A 37 5.83 1.44 -11.07
CA LEU A 37 4.52 1.59 -11.68
C LEU A 37 4.43 0.87 -13.03
N ARG A 38 5.55 0.64 -13.73
CA ARG A 38 5.58 -0.06 -15.01
C ARG A 38 5.19 -1.53 -14.88
N GLU A 39 5.65 -2.22 -13.84
CA GLU A 39 5.28 -3.62 -13.59
C GLU A 39 3.94 -3.72 -12.84
N LEU A 40 3.65 -2.72 -12.00
CA LEU A 40 2.45 -2.69 -11.18
C LEU A 40 1.16 -2.40 -11.98
N ILE A 41 1.14 -1.38 -12.83
CA ILE A 41 -0.07 -0.94 -13.55
C ILE A 41 -0.71 -2.09 -14.36
N PRO A 42 0.04 -2.86 -15.19
CA PRO A 42 -0.54 -3.98 -15.94
C PRO A 42 -1.12 -5.08 -15.04
N ALA A 43 -0.46 -5.35 -13.90
CA ALA A 43 -0.95 -6.31 -12.92
C ALA A 43 -2.27 -5.85 -12.28
N LEU A 44 -2.40 -4.56 -11.95
CA LEU A 44 -3.62 -3.96 -11.41
C LEU A 44 -4.76 -3.92 -12.43
N HIS A 45 -4.48 -3.69 -13.72
CA HIS A 45 -5.49 -3.79 -14.77
C HIS A 45 -6.07 -5.20 -14.91
N SER A 46 -5.27 -6.21 -14.56
CA SER A 46 -5.68 -7.62 -14.58
C SER A 46 -6.33 -8.08 -13.28
N LEU A 47 -6.33 -7.23 -12.25
CA LEU A 47 -7.09 -7.40 -11.02
C LEU A 47 -8.52 -6.96 -11.33
N GLY A 48 -9.51 -7.82 -11.08
CA GLY A 48 -10.93 -7.54 -11.33
C GLY A 48 -11.35 -7.65 -12.80
N GLY A 49 -11.79 -8.85 -13.19
CA GLY A 49 -12.50 -9.12 -14.45
C GLY A 49 -14.03 -8.98 -14.35
N ALA A 50 -14.56 -8.66 -13.18
CA ALA A 50 -15.98 -8.41 -12.96
C ALA A 50 -16.14 -6.97 -12.46
N TRP A 51 -16.73 -6.16 -13.32
CA TRP A 51 -17.15 -4.80 -13.02
C TRP A 51 -18.03 -4.81 -11.75
N ASP A 52 -17.57 -4.14 -10.70
CA ASP A 52 -18.44 -3.44 -9.73
C ASP A 52 -19.56 -4.25 -9.05
N THR A 53 -19.33 -5.52 -8.72
CA THR A 53 -20.05 -6.09 -7.58
C THR A 53 -19.26 -5.66 -6.35
N GLY A 54 -19.87 -4.96 -5.40
CA GLY A 54 -19.22 -4.51 -4.15
C GLY A 54 -18.65 -5.62 -3.23
N ALA A 55 -18.41 -6.81 -3.78
CA ALA A 55 -17.62 -7.88 -3.20
C ALA A 55 -16.13 -7.47 -3.19
N GLY A 56 -15.50 -7.60 -2.03
CA GLY A 56 -14.06 -7.42 -1.91
C GLY A 56 -13.28 -8.48 -2.69
N LEU A 57 -12.01 -8.21 -2.97
CA LEU A 57 -11.09 -9.13 -3.62
C LEU A 57 -10.76 -10.28 -2.68
N SER A 58 -10.86 -11.51 -3.18
CA SER A 58 -10.41 -12.71 -2.49
C SER A 58 -8.88 -12.81 -2.41
N GLU A 59 -8.38 -13.66 -1.51
CA GLU A 59 -6.93 -13.84 -1.33
C GLU A 59 -6.28 -14.34 -2.63
N GLN A 60 -6.98 -15.20 -3.37
CA GLN A 60 -6.51 -15.74 -4.65
C GLN A 60 -6.34 -14.64 -5.71
N GLU A 61 -7.29 -13.70 -5.82
CA GLU A 61 -7.21 -12.60 -6.79
C GLU A 61 -6.05 -11.66 -6.48
N VAL A 62 -5.88 -11.32 -5.19
CA VAL A 62 -4.76 -10.49 -4.73
C VAL A 62 -3.43 -11.20 -4.98
N MET A 63 -3.34 -12.49 -4.64
CA MET A 63 -2.14 -13.30 -4.84
C MET A 63 -1.78 -13.42 -6.33
N GLN A 64 -2.76 -13.62 -7.21
CA GLN A 64 -2.53 -13.67 -8.66
C GLN A 64 -1.97 -12.34 -9.20
N CYS A 65 -2.53 -11.21 -8.77
CA CYS A 65 -2.03 -9.88 -9.15
C CYS A 65 -0.58 -9.68 -8.70
N ILE A 66 -0.27 -9.99 -7.44
CA ILE A 66 1.07 -9.85 -6.88
C ILE A 66 2.08 -10.76 -7.61
N ASN A 67 1.70 -12.00 -7.91
CA ASN A 67 2.55 -12.92 -8.65
C ASN A 67 2.88 -12.41 -10.06
N ARG A 68 1.89 -11.90 -10.81
CA ARG A 68 2.15 -11.33 -12.15
C ARG A 68 3.15 -10.18 -12.10
N MET A 69 3.00 -9.29 -11.12
CA MET A 69 3.90 -8.17 -10.90
C MET A 69 5.33 -8.64 -10.60
N PHE A 70 5.53 -9.58 -9.67
CA PHE A 70 6.87 -10.10 -9.35
C PHE A 70 7.48 -10.96 -10.46
N GLN A 71 6.65 -11.66 -11.24
CA GLN A 71 7.10 -12.37 -12.43
C GLN A 71 7.63 -11.39 -13.48
N SER A 72 6.96 -10.24 -13.69
CA SER A 72 7.44 -9.18 -14.58
C SER A 72 8.82 -8.68 -14.14
N VAL A 73 9.00 -8.38 -12.84
CA VAL A 73 10.30 -7.95 -12.30
C VAL A 73 11.37 -9.03 -12.49
N SER A 74 11.04 -10.29 -12.21
CA SER A 74 11.99 -11.41 -12.32
C SER A 74 12.45 -11.70 -13.75
N GLN A 75 11.59 -11.40 -14.75
CA GLN A 75 11.96 -11.51 -16.16
C GLN A 75 12.93 -10.41 -16.59
N GLU A 76 12.80 -9.20 -16.04
CA GLU A 76 13.71 -8.10 -16.36
C GLU A 76 15.05 -8.23 -15.64
N VAL A 77 15.04 -8.68 -14.38
CA VAL A 77 16.25 -8.87 -13.57
C VAL A 77 16.15 -10.15 -12.74
N PRO A 78 16.73 -11.26 -13.23
CA PRO A 78 16.71 -12.54 -12.51
C PRO A 78 17.39 -12.43 -11.14
N GLY A 79 16.79 -13.04 -10.11
CA GLY A 79 17.33 -13.11 -8.75
C GLY A 79 17.09 -11.86 -7.88
N GLN A 80 16.37 -10.86 -8.38
CA GLN A 80 16.08 -9.64 -7.62
C GLN A 80 14.95 -9.80 -6.58
N VAL A 81 14.14 -10.85 -6.71
CA VAL A 81 12.94 -11.10 -5.88
C VAL A 81 13.03 -12.47 -5.22
N SER A 82 12.84 -12.53 -3.90
CA SER A 82 12.74 -13.81 -3.19
C SER A 82 11.43 -14.54 -3.49
N ALA A 83 11.45 -15.88 -3.45
CA ALA A 83 10.26 -16.70 -3.66
C ALA A 83 9.12 -16.40 -2.67
N GLU A 84 9.43 -15.95 -1.44
CA GLU A 84 8.41 -15.60 -0.44
C GLU A 84 7.85 -14.18 -0.61
N ALA A 85 8.41 -13.33 -1.50
CA ALA A 85 7.99 -11.94 -1.63
C ALA A 85 6.49 -11.76 -1.95
N PRO A 86 5.88 -12.57 -2.83
CA PRO A 86 4.45 -12.49 -3.10
C PRO A 86 3.60 -12.75 -1.85
N GLU A 87 3.94 -13.79 -1.08
CA GLU A 87 3.22 -14.15 0.14
C GLU A 87 3.37 -13.11 1.24
N GLN A 88 4.57 -12.56 1.45
CA GLN A 88 4.77 -11.47 2.42
C GLN A 88 3.95 -10.23 2.06
N THR A 89 3.86 -9.90 0.77
CA THR A 89 3.07 -8.76 0.28
C THR A 89 1.57 -9.01 0.45
N CYS A 90 1.09 -10.21 0.09
CA CYS A 90 -0.32 -10.58 0.26
C CYS A 90 -0.73 -10.53 1.75
N ARG A 91 0.09 -11.14 2.62
CA ARG A 91 -0.12 -11.15 4.07
C ARG A 91 -0.16 -9.74 4.66
N LEU A 92 0.68 -8.82 4.17
CA LEU A 92 0.66 -7.43 4.60
C LEU A 92 -0.67 -6.76 4.24
N LEU A 93 -1.16 -6.93 3.02
CA LEU A 93 -2.41 -6.31 2.56
C LEU A 93 -3.61 -6.80 3.37
N TYR A 94 -3.71 -8.11 3.63
CA TYR A 94 -4.78 -8.67 4.46
C TYR A 94 -4.68 -8.23 5.92
N ARG A 95 -3.46 -8.12 6.47
CA ARG A 95 -3.27 -7.58 7.82
C ARG A 95 -3.70 -6.11 7.93
N LEU A 96 -3.51 -5.33 6.87
CA LEU A 96 -3.88 -3.91 6.85
C LEU A 96 -5.38 -3.70 6.64
N PHE A 97 -6.00 -4.47 5.74
CA PHE A 97 -7.34 -4.17 5.22
C PHE A 97 -8.42 -5.20 5.58
N ASP A 98 -8.06 -6.44 5.95
CA ASP A 98 -8.99 -7.49 6.38
C ASP A 98 -8.85 -7.79 7.88
N ARG A 99 -8.97 -6.76 8.72
CA ARG A 99 -8.88 -6.93 10.18
C ARG A 99 -10.02 -7.79 10.74
N GLY A 100 -11.16 -7.83 10.04
CA GLY A 100 -12.32 -8.64 10.39
C GLY A 100 -12.22 -10.12 9.96
N GLN A 101 -11.11 -10.52 9.32
CA GLN A 101 -10.91 -11.89 8.79
C GLN A 101 -12.07 -12.36 7.90
N THR A 102 -12.60 -11.43 7.12
CA THR A 102 -13.68 -11.65 6.16
C THR A 102 -13.22 -12.43 4.95
N GLY A 103 -11.89 -12.54 4.72
CA GLY A 103 -11.30 -13.18 3.56
C GLY A 103 -11.36 -12.32 2.30
N ALA A 104 -11.72 -11.03 2.44
CA ALA A 104 -11.87 -10.11 1.33
C ALA A 104 -11.29 -8.71 1.63
N VAL A 105 -10.70 -8.07 0.63
CA VAL A 105 -10.14 -6.70 0.75
C VAL A 105 -10.61 -5.78 -0.36
N CYS A 106 -10.82 -4.50 -0.05
CA CYS A 106 -11.23 -3.50 -1.04
C CYS A 106 -10.14 -3.30 -2.10
N ARG A 107 -10.51 -3.42 -3.38
CA ARG A 107 -9.63 -3.20 -4.54
C ARG A 107 -8.87 -1.87 -4.45
N ARG A 108 -9.57 -0.76 -4.19
CA ARG A 108 -8.96 0.57 -4.09
C ARG A 108 -7.89 0.64 -2.99
N SER A 109 -8.09 -0.06 -1.88
CA SER A 109 -7.13 -0.12 -0.79
C SER A 109 -5.87 -0.90 -1.18
N VAL A 110 -6.04 -2.03 -1.89
CA VAL A 110 -4.91 -2.82 -2.42
C VAL A 110 -4.10 -2.01 -3.44
N GLU A 111 -4.78 -1.41 -4.41
CA GLU A 111 -4.14 -0.56 -5.43
C GLU A 111 -3.35 0.57 -4.79
N ALA A 112 -3.96 1.30 -3.86
CA ALA A 112 -3.31 2.44 -3.23
C ALA A 112 -2.12 2.02 -2.34
N ALA A 113 -2.20 0.88 -1.65
CA ALA A 113 -1.08 0.36 -0.87
C ALA A 113 0.09 -0.07 -1.75
N LEU A 114 -0.18 -0.81 -2.83
CA LEU A 114 0.86 -1.25 -3.76
C LEU A 114 1.53 -0.07 -4.47
N ILE A 115 0.75 0.93 -4.91
CA ILE A 115 1.28 2.18 -5.46
C ILE A 115 2.11 2.91 -4.41
N SER A 116 1.64 3.00 -3.16
CA SER A 116 2.36 3.68 -2.08
C SER A 116 3.67 2.99 -1.72
N LEU A 117 3.76 1.66 -1.87
CA LEU A 117 4.97 0.89 -1.60
C LEU A 117 5.90 0.74 -2.81
N SER A 118 5.48 1.10 -4.03
CA SER A 118 6.35 0.99 -5.22
C SER A 118 7.62 1.87 -5.09
N ALA A 119 8.66 1.48 -5.83
CA ALA A 119 9.98 2.10 -5.87
C ALA A 119 10.02 3.48 -6.53
N ASP A 120 8.93 3.90 -7.19
CA ASP A 120 8.88 5.15 -7.94
C ASP A 120 9.10 6.38 -7.08
N THR A 121 9.67 7.42 -7.71
CA THR A 121 9.82 8.72 -7.07
C THR A 121 8.44 9.33 -6.77
N LEU A 122 8.35 10.08 -5.67
CA LEU A 122 7.13 10.78 -5.27
C LEU A 122 6.53 11.62 -6.41
N SER A 123 7.35 12.18 -7.31
CA SER A 123 6.88 12.95 -8.48
C SER A 123 6.07 12.09 -9.47
N ALA A 124 6.51 10.85 -9.74
CA ALA A 124 5.76 9.91 -10.58
C ALA A 124 4.45 9.46 -9.90
N LYS A 125 4.47 9.29 -8.57
CA LYS A 125 3.31 8.87 -7.77
C LYS A 125 2.24 9.97 -7.67
N HIS A 126 2.63 11.26 -7.60
CA HIS A 126 1.71 12.39 -7.62
C HIS A 126 1.10 12.64 -9.01
N LYS A 127 1.88 12.46 -10.08
CA LYS A 127 1.36 12.60 -11.47
C LYS A 127 0.35 11.51 -11.84
N GLY A 128 0.37 10.35 -11.17
CA GLY A 128 -0.65 9.31 -11.27
C GLY A 128 -2.02 9.64 -10.66
N LYS A 129 -2.32 10.91 -10.33
CA LYS A 129 -3.56 11.38 -9.69
C LYS A 129 -3.88 10.73 -8.33
N CYS A 130 -2.89 10.33 -7.55
CA CYS A 130 -3.14 9.73 -6.24
C CYS A 130 -3.06 10.77 -5.12
N LEU A 131 -4.10 11.61 -4.94
CA LEU A 131 -4.31 12.37 -3.69
C LEU A 131 -4.50 11.40 -2.49
N ALA A 132 -4.89 10.15 -2.79
CA ALA A 132 -4.93 9.03 -1.86
C ALA A 132 -3.54 8.58 -1.37
N CYS A 133 -2.43 9.01 -1.98
CA CYS A 133 -1.07 8.75 -1.47
C CYS A 133 -0.90 9.36 -0.07
N VAL A 134 -1.48 10.54 0.19
CA VAL A 134 -1.44 11.16 1.52
C VAL A 134 -2.33 10.42 2.50
N CYS A 135 -3.55 10.03 2.11
CA CYS A 135 -4.48 9.35 3.01
C CYS A 135 -4.10 7.89 3.30
N VAL A 136 -3.48 7.18 2.35
CA VAL A 136 -3.01 5.79 2.53
C VAL A 136 -1.67 5.79 3.24
N CYS A 137 -0.82 6.80 3.05
CA CYS A 137 0.24 7.06 4.00
C CYS A 137 -0.37 7.24 5.38
N VAL A 138 -1.33 8.14 5.62
CA VAL A 138 -1.95 8.31 6.95
C VAL A 138 -2.56 6.99 7.47
N CYS A 139 -3.32 6.21 6.71
CA CYS A 139 -3.92 4.96 7.17
C CYS A 139 -2.91 3.83 7.44
N VAL A 140 -1.88 3.67 6.59
CA VAL A 140 -0.81 2.68 6.81
C VAL A 140 0.08 3.14 7.97
N CYS A 141 0.39 4.43 8.06
CA CYS A 141 1.20 5.04 9.12
C CYS A 141 0.49 5.01 10.49
N VAL A 142 -0.83 5.23 10.52
CA VAL A 142 -1.69 5.08 11.71
C VAL A 142 -1.76 3.61 12.10
N SER A 143 -2.02 2.69 11.15
CA SER A 143 -2.03 1.24 11.44
C SER A 143 -0.70 0.68 11.94
N VAL A 144 0.42 1.32 11.60
CA VAL A 144 1.79 0.93 11.97
C VAL A 144 2.29 1.67 13.22
N SER A 145 1.64 2.76 13.63
CA SER A 145 2.01 3.55 14.82
C SER A 145 1.09 3.31 16.01
N GLU A 146 -0.19 3.06 15.76
CA GLU A 146 -1.18 2.70 16.77
C GLU A 146 -1.49 1.21 16.63
N GLY A 147 -1.11 0.41 17.64
CA GLY A 147 -1.83 -0.82 17.93
C GLY A 147 -3.25 -0.54 18.44
N ALA A 148 -3.99 0.40 17.83
CA ALA A 148 -5.30 0.87 18.23
C ALA A 148 -6.23 0.98 17.00
N GLY A 149 -7.50 0.65 17.23
CA GLY A 149 -8.48 0.31 16.20
C GLY A 149 -9.04 1.51 15.45
N CYS A 150 -9.23 1.34 14.14
CA CYS A 150 -10.26 2.09 13.42
C CYS A 150 -11.58 1.35 13.61
N SER A 151 -12.54 2.00 14.25
CA SER A 151 -13.90 1.49 14.44
C SER A 151 -14.50 1.19 13.06
N ALA A 152 -14.87 -0.07 12.85
CA ALA A 152 -15.67 -0.49 11.73
C ALA A 152 -17.05 0.20 11.84
N GLY A 153 -17.42 1.04 10.88
CA GLY A 153 -18.75 1.62 10.91
C GLY A 153 -19.05 2.80 9.99
N GLU A 154 -18.07 3.44 9.36
CA GLU A 154 -18.36 4.52 8.41
C GLU A 154 -17.94 4.16 6.99
N PRO A 155 -18.85 4.30 5.99
CA PRO A 155 -18.48 4.16 4.60
C PRO A 155 -17.45 5.24 4.29
N CYS A 156 -16.33 4.82 3.71
CA CYS A 156 -15.33 5.70 3.13
C CYS A 156 -15.96 6.51 1.97
N VAL A 157 -16.70 7.57 2.30
CA VAL A 157 -17.21 8.57 1.35
C VAL A 157 -16.02 9.44 0.95
N TRP A 158 -15.27 9.01 -0.07
CA TRP A 158 -14.25 9.83 -0.71
C TRP A 158 -14.76 10.30 -2.06
N LEU A 159 -15.30 11.52 -2.02
CA LEU A 159 -15.68 12.52 -3.02
C LEU A 159 -15.78 12.15 -4.52
N SER A 160 -16.89 12.64 -5.08
CA SER A 160 -17.17 12.93 -6.51
C SER A 160 -16.07 13.71 -7.23
#